data_AF-A0AA38L108-F1
#
_entry.id   AF-A0AA38L108-F1
#
_cell.length_a   1.000
_cell.length_b   1.000
_cell.length_c   1.000
_cell.angle_alpha   90.00
_cell.angle_beta   90.00
_cell.angle_gamma   90.00
#
_symmetry.space_group_name_H-M   'P 1'
#
loop_
_entity.id
_entity.type
_entity.pdbx_description
1 polymer ?
#
loop_
_entity_poly.entity_id
_entity_poly.type
_entity_poly.pdbx_seq_one_letter_code
_entity_poly.pdbx_strand_id
1 'polypeptide(L)' 'EIDEALRPGAYALVNACSVEDLKQLHAVLGEGPRRTALQMLKNDYERDFKYRGKI' A
#
# COMPACT_ATOMS: atom_id res chain seq x y z
N GLU A 1 9.67 -9.92 -5.77
CA GLU A 1 9.83 -8.49 -5.42
C GLU A 1 8.75 -7.68 -6.12
N ILE A 2 8.34 -6.53 -5.58
CA ILE A 2 7.47 -5.59 -6.30
C ILE A 2 8.39 -4.69 -7.11
N ASP A 3 8.17 -4.62 -8.41
CA ASP A 3 8.88 -3.71 -9.30
C ASP A 3 8.82 -2.28 -8.76
N GLU A 4 9.99 -1.63 -8.63
CA GLU A 4 10.09 -0.27 -8.09
C GLU A 4 9.32 0.74 -8.96
N ALA A 5 9.19 0.45 -10.27
CA ALA A 5 8.36 1.22 -11.19
C ALA A 5 6.85 1.14 -10.88
N LEU A 6 6.38 0.06 -10.23
CA LEU A 6 4.99 -0.12 -9.82
C LEU A 6 4.69 0.50 -8.47
N ARG A 7 5.72 0.85 -7.68
CA ARG A 7 5.60 1.48 -6.36
C ARG A 7 4.76 2.78 -6.36
N PRO A 8 4.95 3.75 -7.28
CA PRO A 8 4.09 4.94 -7.34
C PRO A 8 2.65 4.63 -7.72
N GLY A 9 2.41 3.66 -8.62
CA GLY A 9 1.05 3.21 -8.97
C GLY A 9 0.36 2.52 -7.79
N ALA A 10 1.11 1.73 -7.02
CA ALA A 10 0.61 1.10 -5.81
C ALA A 10 0.28 2.12 -4.72
N TYR A 11 1.07 3.19 -4.57
CA TYR A 11 0.76 4.30 -3.67
C TYR A 11 -0.48 5.08 -4.10
N ALA A 12 -0.68 5.30 -5.40
CA ALA A 12 -1.91 5.90 -5.90
C ALA A 12 -3.14 5.04 -5.58
N LEU A 13 -3.03 3.71 -5.70
CA LEU A 13 -4.07 2.76 -5.29
C LEU A 13 -4.33 2.79 -3.78
N VAL A 14 -3.28 2.77 -2.96
CA VAL A 14 -3.39 2.83 -1.49
C VAL A 14 -4.00 4.15 -1.03
N ASN A 15 -3.73 5.26 -1.73
CA ASN A 15 -4.33 6.56 -1.45
C ASN A 15 -5.78 6.66 -1.93
N ALA A 16 -6.13 6.04 -3.05
CA ALA A 16 -7.49 6.03 -3.59
C ALA A 16 -8.42 5.09 -2.82
N CYS A 17 -7.88 4.01 -2.24
CA CYS A 17 -8.63 3.05 -1.44
C CYS A 17 -8.73 3.50 0.03
N SER A 18 -9.92 3.43 0.62
CA SER A 18 -10.06 3.66 2.05
C SER A 18 -9.44 2.53 2.86
N VAL A 19 -9.20 2.76 4.15
CA VAL A 19 -8.66 1.73 5.06
C VAL A 19 -9.51 0.45 5.04
N GLU A 20 -10.81 0.57 4.80
CA GLU A 20 -11.75 -0.54 4.69
C GLU A 20 -11.59 -1.31 3.37
N ASP A 21 -11.44 -0.62 2.25
CA ASP A 21 -11.10 -1.22 0.95
C ASP A 21 -9.77 -1.98 1.01
N LEU A 22 -8.76 -1.42 1.67
CA LEU A 22 -7.47 -2.09 1.84
C LEU A 22 -7.57 -3.36 2.69
N LYS A 23 -8.46 -3.37 3.69
CA LYS A 23 -8.74 -4.57 4.49
C LYS A 23 -9.47 -5.63 3.66
N GLN A 24 -10.43 -5.23 2.83
CA GLN A 24 -11.09 -6.12 1.87
C GLN A 24 -10.09 -6.69 0.86
N LEU A 25 -9.21 -5.85 0.32
CA LEU A 25 -8.12 -6.28 -0.56
C LEU A 25 -7.23 -7.30 0.16
N HIS A 26 -6.85 -7.03 1.42
CA HIS A 26 -6.12 -7.98 2.26
C HIS A 26 -6.83 -9.33 2.42
N ALA A 27 -8.16 -9.34 2.55
CA ALA A 27 -8.95 -10.56 2.67
C ALA A 27 -9.03 -11.33 1.34
N VAL A 28 -9.17 -10.61 0.22
CA VAL A 28 -9.23 -11.19 -1.13
C VAL A 28 -7.87 -11.73 -1.59
N LEU A 29 -6.77 -11.08 -1.22
CA LEU A 29 -5.42 -11.51 -1.58
C LEU A 29 -4.95 -12.80 -0.86
N GLY A 30 -5.66 -13.22 0.20
CA GLY A 30 -5.35 -14.44 0.95
C GLY A 30 -3.99 -14.41 1.68
N GLU A 31 -3.58 -15.54 2.24
CA GLU A 31 -2.25 -15.71 2.82
C GLU A 31 -1.23 -15.99 1.71
N GLY A 32 -0.52 -14.95 1.29
CA GLY A 32 0.53 -15.08 0.28
C GLY A 32 1.50 -13.90 0.27
N PRO A 33 2.59 -13.99 -0.51
CA PRO A 33 3.61 -12.94 -0.60
C PRO A 33 3.03 -11.59 -1.03
N ARG A 34 1.89 -11.60 -1.71
CA ARG A 34 1.14 -10.42 -2.15
C ARG A 34 0.53 -9.63 -0.99
N ARG A 35 0.12 -10.32 0.11
CA ARG A 35 -0.37 -9.67 1.34
C ARG A 35 0.77 -8.94 2.06
N THR A 36 1.93 -9.56 2.18
CA THR A 36 3.13 -8.94 2.77
C THR A 36 3.57 -7.73 1.95
N ALA A 37 3.59 -7.87 0.63
CA ALA A 37 3.84 -6.79 -0.31
C ALA A 37 2.90 -5.58 -0.12
N LEU A 38 1.58 -5.81 -0.02
CA LEU A 38 0.62 -4.74 0.21
C LEU A 38 0.81 -4.06 1.58
N GLN A 39 1.11 -4.84 2.61
CA GLN A 39 1.34 -4.34 3.97
C GLN A 39 2.63 -3.52 4.07
N MET A 40 3.69 -3.92 3.35
CA MET A 40 4.92 -3.15 3.22
C MET A 40 4.66 -1.85 2.47
N LEU A 41 3.95 -1.89 1.33
CA LEU A 41 3.58 -0.69 0.57
C LEU A 41 2.73 0.28 1.39
N LYS A 42 1.78 -0.21 2.19
CA LYS A 42 0.98 0.64 3.07
C LYS A 42 1.84 1.33 4.14
N ASN A 43 2.73 0.57 4.79
CA ASN A 43 3.64 1.15 5.78
C ASN A 43 4.62 2.16 5.15
N ASP A 44 5.13 1.85 3.96
CA ASP A 44 6.02 2.75 3.23
C ASP A 44 5.29 4.00 2.78
N TYR A 45 4.06 3.88 2.26
CA TYR A 45 3.18 5.01 1.97
C TYR A 45 2.91 5.87 3.20
N GLU A 46 2.52 5.27 4.33
CA GLU A 46 2.34 6.01 5.57
C GLU A 46 3.65 6.69 6.01
N ARG A 47 4.81 6.07 5.82
CA ARG A 47 6.09 6.69 6.17
C ARG A 47 6.49 7.82 5.21
N ASP A 48 6.25 7.67 3.92
CA ASP A 48 6.63 8.67 2.92
C ASP A 48 5.64 9.86 2.90
N PHE A 49 4.33 9.59 2.98
CA PHE A 49 3.30 10.64 2.96
C PHE A 49 3.05 11.31 4.31
N LYS A 50 3.13 10.60 5.45
CA LYS A 50 2.93 11.20 6.79
C LYS A 50 4.06 12.18 7.15
N TYR A 51 5.21 12.06 6.49
CA TYR A 51 6.34 12.99 6.64
C TYR A 51 6.51 13.96 5.47
N ARG A 52 5.82 13.78 4.33
CA ARG A 52 5.77 14.79 3.24
C ARG A 52 4.75 15.91 3.47
N GLY A 53 3.76 15.71 4.35
CA GLY A 53 2.62 16.63 4.53
C GLY A 53 2.78 17.72 5.59
N LYS A 54 3.98 17.99 6.11
CA LYS A 54 4.18 19.09 7.06
C LYS A 54 5.44 19.88 6.75
N ILE A 55 5.30 20.84 5.82
CA ILE A 55 6.04 22.10 5.82
C ILE A 55 5.00 23.22 5.77
#